data_AF-A0A659UM55-F1
#
_entry.id   AF-A0A659UM55-F1
#
_cell.length_a   1.000
_cell.length_b   1.000
_cell.length_c   1.000
_cell.angle_alpha   90.00
_cell.angle_beta   90.00
_cell.angle_gamma   90.00
#
_symmetry.space_group_name_H-M   'P 1'
#
loop_
_entity.id
_entity.type
_entity.pdbx_description
1 polymer ?
#
loop_
_entity_poly.entity_id
_entity_poly.type
_entity_poly.pdbx_seq_one_letter_code
_entity_poly.pdbx_strand_id
1 'polypeptide(L)'
;IGPFGETVSALRARGHRLRLLLPTVPHVADLIKTSVARWDEKPEIILEPERKWQAFGKADAALIASGTVSLELALSGVPMISCYRLDPVMRMVQGLVTVWSAALPNLIADQIVVPEHY
;
A
#
# COMPACT_ATOMS: atom_id res chain seq x y z
N ILE A 1 10.11 -2.50 -1.50
CA ILE A 1 9.28 -2.27 -2.71
C ILE A 1 9.38 -3.40 -3.76
N GLY A 2 10.41 -4.26 -3.72
CA GLY A 2 10.58 -5.39 -4.67
C GLY A 2 9.32 -6.25 -4.91
N PRO A 3 8.68 -6.79 -3.86
CA PRO A 3 7.46 -7.59 -4.03
C PRO A 3 6.31 -6.85 -4.72
N PHE A 4 6.22 -5.52 -4.58
CA PHE A 4 5.21 -4.74 -5.30
C PHE A 4 5.52 -4.68 -6.81
N GLY A 5 6.79 -4.57 -7.18
CA GLY A 5 7.22 -4.65 -8.58
C GLY A 5 6.92 -6.01 -9.20
N GLU A 6 7.20 -7.09 -8.46
CA GLU A 6 6.87 -8.47 -8.87
C GLU A 6 5.35 -8.65 -9.09
N THR A 7 4.52 -8.12 -8.18
CA THR A 7 3.06 -8.13 -8.34
C THR A 7 2.61 -7.39 -9.59
N VAL A 8 3.18 -6.22 -9.87
CA VAL A 8 2.90 -5.45 -11.09
C VAL A 8 3.26 -6.26 -12.34
N SER A 9 4.46 -6.84 -12.39
CA SER A 9 4.90 -7.68 -13.52
C SER A 9 4.01 -8.91 -13.68
N ALA A 10 3.59 -9.55 -12.59
CA ALA A 10 2.68 -10.71 -12.63
C ALA A 10 1.29 -10.35 -13.15
N LEU A 11 0.71 -9.21 -12.75
CA LEU A 11 -0.57 -8.73 -13.26
C LEU A 11 -0.48 -8.39 -14.75
N ARG A 12 0.61 -7.76 -15.17
CA ARG A 12 0.86 -7.48 -16.59
C ARG A 12 0.98 -8.75 -17.41
N ALA A 13 1.71 -9.76 -16.94
CA ALA A 13 1.85 -11.05 -17.62
C ALA A 13 0.51 -11.77 -17.80
N ARG A 14 -0.48 -11.49 -16.95
CA ARG A 14 -1.88 -11.96 -17.08
C ARG A 14 -2.72 -11.13 -18.05
N GLY A 15 -2.15 -10.12 -18.70
CA GLY A 15 -2.81 -9.27 -19.70
C GLY A 15 -3.49 -8.02 -19.13
N HIS A 16 -3.31 -7.70 -17.85
CA HIS A 16 -3.87 -6.47 -17.28
C HIS A 16 -3.06 -5.25 -17.72
N ARG A 17 -3.77 -4.14 -18.00
CA ARG A 17 -3.18 -2.82 -18.20
C ARG A 17 -3.46 -1.98 -16.96
N LEU A 18 -2.42 -1.49 -16.31
CA LEU A 18 -2.53 -0.81 -15.02
C LEU A 18 -2.02 0.62 -15.15
N ARG A 19 -2.74 1.59 -14.57
CA ARG A 19 -2.15 2.91 -14.32
C ARG A 19 -1.58 2.91 -12.91
N LEU A 20 -0.26 2.93 -12.82
CA LEU A 20 0.43 2.89 -11.52
C LEU A 20 0.64 4.31 -10.98
N LEU A 21 0.03 4.60 -9.84
CA LEU A 21 0.24 5.84 -9.08
C LEU A 21 0.96 5.49 -7.79
N LEU A 22 2.05 6.19 -7.47
CA LEU A 22 2.85 5.95 -6.27
C LEU A 22 3.04 7.26 -5.50
N PRO A 23 2.08 7.60 -4.63
CA PRO A 23 2.24 8.68 -3.68
C PRO A 23 3.34 8.35 -2.66
N THR A 24 4.27 9.27 -2.46
CA THR A 24 5.35 9.11 -1.49
C THR A 24 5.76 10.45 -0.89
N VAL A 25 6.63 10.41 0.11
CA VAL A 25 7.12 11.58 0.83
C VAL A 25 8.45 12.08 0.23
N PRO A 26 8.72 13.40 0.21
CA PRO A 26 9.89 13.95 -0.47
C PRO A 26 11.23 13.32 -0.06
N HIS A 27 11.39 12.99 1.22
CA HIS A 27 12.66 12.47 1.75
C HIS A 27 13.02 11.06 1.26
N VAL A 28 12.06 10.27 0.76
CA VAL A 28 12.33 8.95 0.14
C VAL A 28 12.21 8.96 -1.38
N ALA A 29 11.90 10.11 -1.99
CA ALA A 29 11.58 10.19 -3.41
C ALA A 29 12.70 9.63 -4.30
N ASP A 30 13.96 9.93 -4.00
CA ASP A 30 15.10 9.48 -4.81
C ASP A 30 15.40 7.99 -4.62
N LEU A 31 15.18 7.45 -3.42
CA LEU A 31 15.22 6.02 -3.16
C LEU A 31 14.14 5.30 -3.97
N ILE A 32 12.92 5.82 -3.98
CA ILE A 32 11.80 5.26 -4.74
C ILE A 32 12.09 5.32 -6.24
N LYS A 33 12.51 6.48 -6.78
CA LYS A 33 12.89 6.64 -8.20
C LYS A 33 13.92 5.59 -8.62
N THR A 34 14.96 5.39 -7.82
CA THR A 34 16.01 4.40 -8.07
C THR A 34 15.44 2.98 -8.03
N SER A 35 14.58 2.69 -7.05
CA SER A 35 14.00 1.36 -6.87
C SER A 35 13.02 0.95 -7.97
N VAL A 36 12.21 1.90 -8.44
CA VAL A 36 11.23 1.66 -9.52
C VAL A 36 11.84 1.78 -10.91
N ALA A 37 13.08 2.25 -11.04
CA ALA A 37 13.75 2.38 -12.34
C ALA A 37 13.87 1.05 -13.09
N ARG A 38 13.92 -0.07 -12.36
CA ARG A 38 14.01 -1.45 -12.89
C ARG A 38 12.66 -2.10 -13.15
N TRP A 39 11.54 -1.43 -12.87
CA TRP A 39 10.22 -2.00 -13.09
C TRP A 39 9.87 -1.96 -14.58
N ASP A 40 9.20 -3.01 -15.06
CA ASP A 40 8.75 -3.10 -16.45
C ASP A 40 7.74 -2.01 -16.81
N GLU A 41 7.03 -1.50 -15.80
CA GLU A 41 6.07 -0.40 -15.89
C GLU A 41 6.36 0.59 -14.76
N LYS A 42 6.65 1.83 -15.13
CA LYS A 42 7.07 2.86 -14.18
C LYS A 42 5.85 3.59 -13.62
N PRO A 43 5.72 3.70 -12.29
CA PRO A 43 4.64 4.47 -11.70
C PRO A 43 4.84 5.97 -11.88
N GLU A 44 3.73 6.69 -11.91
CA GLU A 44 3.69 8.13 -11.68
C GLU A 44 3.98 8.38 -10.20
N ILE A 45 5.16 8.92 -9.90
CA ILE A 45 5.56 9.27 -8.52
C ILE A 45 4.91 10.61 -8.18
N ILE A 46 4.11 10.61 -7.11
CA ILE A 46 3.38 11.80 -6.65
C ILE A 46 3.95 12.23 -5.30
N LEU A 47 4.34 13.50 -5.19
CA LEU A 47 4.90 14.06 -3.95
C LEU A 47 3.95 15.06 -3.29
N GLU A 48 3.03 15.63 -4.06
CA GLU A 48 2.11 16.65 -3.60
C GLU A 48 0.96 16.01 -2.80
N PRO A 49 0.71 16.45 -1.55
CA PRO A 49 -0.39 15.93 -0.73
C PRO A 49 -1.76 16.01 -1.41
N GLU A 50 -2.04 17.11 -2.13
CA GLU A 50 -3.32 17.30 -2.82
C GLU A 50 -3.48 16.30 -3.97
N ARG A 51 -2.40 16.02 -4.70
CA ARG A 51 -2.41 15.02 -5.76
C ARG A 51 -2.50 13.59 -5.22
N LYS A 52 -1.98 13.33 -4.02
CA LYS A 52 -2.21 12.03 -3.33
C LYS A 52 -3.70 11.76 -3.15
N TRP A 53 -4.46 12.73 -2.63
CA TRP A 53 -5.91 12.58 -2.47
C TRP A 53 -6.65 12.42 -3.81
N GLN A 54 -6.22 13.16 -4.84
CA GLN A 54 -6.77 12.97 -6.19
C GLN A 54 -6.45 11.59 -6.77
N ALA A 55 -5.29 11.02 -6.45
CA ALA A 55 -4.92 9.67 -6.84
C ALA A 55 -5.81 8.64 -6.14
N PHE A 56 -6.06 8.80 -4.84
CA PHE A 56 -6.97 7.92 -4.10
C PHE A 56 -8.38 7.94 -4.71
N GLY A 57 -8.95 9.12 -4.98
CA GLY A 57 -10.28 9.23 -5.58
C GLY A 57 -10.40 8.66 -7.01
N LYS A 58 -9.28 8.32 -7.67
CA LYS A 58 -9.25 7.70 -9.00
C LYS A 58 -8.76 6.26 -8.98
N ALA A 59 -8.34 5.74 -7.83
CA ALA A 59 -7.75 4.42 -7.73
C ALA A 59 -8.83 3.35 -7.65
N ASP A 60 -8.70 2.32 -8.49
CA ASP A 60 -9.58 1.15 -8.43
C ASP A 60 -9.21 0.20 -7.28
N ALA A 61 -7.93 0.17 -6.92
CA ALA A 61 -7.39 -0.61 -5.80
C ALA A 61 -6.03 -0.07 -5.34
N ALA A 62 -5.62 -0.41 -4.11
CA ALA A 62 -4.34 0.00 -3.53
C ALA A 62 -3.58 -1.16 -2.86
N LEU A 63 -2.25 -1.15 -3.02
CA LEU A 63 -1.33 -1.95 -2.21
C LEU A 63 -0.64 -1.01 -1.22
N ILE A 64 -0.68 -1.34 0.08
CA ILE A 64 -0.08 -0.48 1.11
C ILE A 64 0.84 -1.25 2.03
N ALA A 65 1.81 -0.55 2.61
CA ALA A 65 2.67 -1.07 3.68
C ALA A 65 2.55 -0.29 5.00
N SER A 66 1.72 0.76 5.04
CA SER A 66 1.56 1.64 6.21
C SER A 66 0.13 1.64 6.71
N GLY A 67 -0.04 1.50 8.02
CA GLY A 67 -1.34 1.60 8.70
C GLY A 67 -1.97 2.99 8.62
N THR A 68 -1.17 4.07 8.55
CA THR A 68 -1.74 5.43 8.44
C THR A 68 -2.44 5.65 7.11
N VAL A 69 -1.84 5.16 6.02
CA VAL A 69 -2.41 5.26 4.66
C VAL A 69 -3.66 4.39 4.53
N SER A 70 -3.77 3.30 5.30
CA SER A 70 -4.96 2.46 5.29
C SER A 70 -6.23 3.24 5.65
N LEU A 71 -6.15 4.16 6.62
CA LEU A 71 -7.29 4.99 7.01
C LEU A 71 -7.63 6.02 5.93
N GLU A 72 -6.63 6.67 5.34
CA GLU A 72 -6.84 7.66 4.27
C GLU A 72 -7.52 7.04 3.03
N LEU A 73 -7.11 5.83 2.65
CA LEU A 73 -7.72 5.07 1.55
C LEU A 73 -9.13 4.60 1.90
N ALA A 74 -9.36 4.16 3.15
CA ALA A 74 -10.68 3.72 3.60
C ALA A 74 -11.68 4.88 3.56
N LEU A 75 -11.26 6.07 4.00
CA LEU A 75 -12.05 7.31 3.87
C LEU A 75 -12.31 7.69 2.41
N SER A 76 -11.41 7.32 1.50
CA SER A 76 -11.56 7.54 0.06
C SER A 76 -12.37 6.43 -0.64
N GLY A 77 -12.83 5.41 0.09
CA GLY A 77 -13.59 4.28 -0.47
C GLY A 77 -12.78 3.36 -1.39
N VAL A 78 -11.44 3.39 -1.30
CA VAL A 78 -10.56 2.61 -2.19
C VAL A 78 -10.31 1.22 -1.60
N PRO A 79 -10.67 0.14 -2.32
CA PRO A 79 -10.31 -1.21 -1.92
C PRO A 79 -8.79 -1.35 -1.79
N MET A 80 -8.31 -1.96 -0.70
CA MET A 80 -6.87 -2.05 -0.46
C MET A 80 -6.45 -3.39 0.12
N ILE A 81 -5.19 -3.75 -0.10
CA ILE A 81 -4.53 -4.89 0.55
C ILE A 81 -3.36 -4.35 1.37
N SER A 82 -3.37 -4.68 2.67
CA SER A 82 -2.24 -4.41 3.57
C SER A 82 -1.15 -5.46 3.38
N CYS A 83 0.02 -5.02 2.94
CA CYS A 83 1.19 -5.86 2.70
C CYS A 83 2.30 -5.46 3.67
N TYR A 84 2.47 -6.26 4.72
CA TYR A 84 3.53 -6.04 5.69
C TYR A 84 4.38 -7.30 5.83
N ARG A 85 5.70 -7.12 5.88
CA ARG A 85 6.62 -8.22 6.20
C ARG A 85 7.04 -8.06 7.65
N LEU A 86 6.54 -8.93 8.52
CA LEU A 86 6.93 -8.91 9.93
C LEU A 86 8.40 -9.32 10.07
N ASP A 87 9.21 -8.41 10.63
CA ASP A 87 10.58 -8.73 11.02
C ASP A 87 10.59 -9.77 12.15
N PRO A 88 11.66 -10.58 12.30
CA PRO A 88 11.74 -11.63 13.31
C PRO A 88 11.47 -11.14 14.75
N VAL A 89 11.92 -9.93 15.06
CA VAL A 89 11.65 -9.28 16.35
C VAL A 89 10.16 -8.99 16.52
N MET A 90 9.52 -8.46 15.49
CA MET A 90 8.08 -8.17 15.52
C MET A 90 7.25 -9.46 15.66
N ARG A 91 7.68 -10.56 15.03
CA ARG A 91 7.05 -11.88 15.18
C ARG A 91 7.12 -12.40 16.63
N MET A 92 8.21 -12.12 17.35
CA MET A 92 8.36 -12.53 18.74
C MET A 92 7.43 -11.76 19.69
N VAL A 93 7.13 -10.50 19.38
CA VAL A 93 6.26 -9.64 20.20
C VAL A 93 4.82 -9.58 19.71
N GLN A 94 4.47 -10.22 18.59
CA GLN A 94 3.12 -10.21 18.03
C GLN A 94 2.08 -10.77 19.02
N GLY A 95 2.45 -11.74 19.85
CA GLY A 95 1.57 -12.28 20.91
C GLY A 95 1.24 -11.29 22.04
N LEU A 96 1.89 -10.13 22.10
CA LEU A 96 1.57 -9.05 23.05
C LEU A 96 0.52 -8.08 22.50
N VAL A 97 0.20 -8.17 21.21
CA VAL A 97 -0.83 -7.33 20.58
C VAL A 97 -2.20 -7.84 21.02
N THR A 98 -2.91 -7.03 21.81
CA THR A 98 -4.23 -7.37 22.37
C THR A 98 -5.39 -7.05 21.44
N VAL A 99 -5.14 -6.24 20.40
CA VAL A 99 -6.16 -5.88 19.41
C VAL A 99 -6.35 -7.01 18.40
N TRP A 100 -7.60 -7.23 17.96
CA TRP A 100 -7.96 -8.32 17.06
C TRP A 100 -7.58 -8.06 15.59
N SER A 101 -7.25 -6.81 15.26
CA SER A 101 -6.85 -6.35 13.93
C SER A 101 -5.71 -5.34 14.05
N ALA A 102 -4.81 -5.31 13.07
CA ALA A 102 -3.74 -4.32 12.97
C ALA A 102 -4.10 -3.16 12.02
N ALA A 103 -5.15 -3.31 11.20
CA ALA A 103 -5.72 -2.27 10.37
C ALA A 103 -6.66 -1.37 11.19
N LEU A 104 -6.32 -0.09 11.28
CA LEU A 104 -7.14 0.92 11.96
C LEU A 104 -8.59 1.01 11.43
N PRO A 105 -8.86 0.93 10.11
CA PRO A 105 -10.23 0.93 9.60
C PRO A 105 -11.08 -0.20 10.18
N ASN A 106 -10.51 -1.39 10.36
CA ASN A 106 -11.22 -2.55 10.91
C ASN A 106 -11.56 -2.33 12.39
N LEU A 107 -10.61 -1.79 13.17
CA LEU A 107 -10.81 -1.48 14.59
C LEU A 107 -11.87 -0.39 14.80
N ILE A 108 -11.88 0.64 13.95
CA ILE A 108 -12.85 1.74 14.04
C ILE A 108 -14.26 1.26 13.63
N ALA A 109 -14.35 0.44 12.58
CA ALA A 109 -15.63 -0.06 12.08
C ALA A 109 -16.17 -1.28 12.85
N ASP A 110 -15.37 -1.85 13.75
CA ASP A 110 -15.62 -3.09 14.48
C ASP A 110 -16.01 -4.28 13.57
N GLN A 111 -15.44 -4.31 12.37
CA GLN A 111 -15.64 -5.37 11.36
C GLN A 111 -14.50 -5.38 10.34
N ILE A 112 -14.37 -6.45 9.55
CA ILE A 112 -13.33 -6.55 8.53
C ILE A 112 -13.72 -5.70 7.31
N VAL A 113 -13.09 -4.53 7.16
CA VAL A 113 -13.24 -3.61 6.02
C VAL A 113 -12.05 -3.75 5.06
N VAL A 114 -10.84 -3.91 5.62
CA VAL A 114 -9.59 -4.08 4.89
C VAL A 114 -9.05 -5.49 5.14
N PRO A 115 -8.86 -6.32 4.08
CA PRO A 115 -8.20 -7.61 4.22
C PRO A 115 -6.75 -7.46 4.71
N GLU A 116 -6.40 -8.27 5.70
CA GLU A 116 -5.07 -8.30 6.31
C GLU A 116 -4.39 -9.65 6.02
N HIS A 117 -3.19 -9.60 5.47
CA HIS A 117 -2.38 -10.79 5.16
C HIS A 117 -0.96 -10.57 5.70
N TYR A 118 -0.68 -11.09 6.90
CA TYR A 118 0.57 -10.95 7.64
C TYR A 118 1.38 -12.25 7.71
#